data_AF-A0A7V5NA47-F1
#
_entry.id   AF-A0A7V5NA47-F1
#
_cell.length_a   1.000
_cell.length_b   1.000
_cell.length_c   1.000
_cell.angle_alpha   90.00
_cell.angle_beta   90.00
_cell.angle_gamma   90.00
#
_symmetry.space_group_name_H-M   'P 1'
#
loop_
_entity.id
_entity.type
_entity.pdbx_description
1 polymer ?
#
loop_
_entity_poly.entity_id
_entity_poly.type
_entity_poly.pdbx_seq_one_letter_code
_entity_poly.pdbx_strand_id
1 'polypeptide(L)'
;MKNMGRFKSIQMPLVVGGFSLALGGSVAASQQMGKDVLAVFSSAESVLSFDLTQDVLPRDEIRARLSCYEVNHVSVDSAEGKQKAASSGVFWAPTMIVYRGEKEARRIERCADPQLVATFLDGKELAQASATGGSGGAAGGASDFKEDQECQTDTLNDAPSGDLDIVRICAAITQNRLRVRLDVSDPPSVQSAPRFNVFIDADDNEDTGYATATFKGADYVLQGGFLYKFKGTTPAEWKFDTVGQASVEVKGTSLRLSVPLNLLSGVGREMRIWCGSQTPKWEPADWAPQDSPLIVTVPKQGTSAAATASPSPTTAQQSASPTPQRTAEPESPEKTQSVSQAPSSEKHSETGKSSTSALPPLEGTNVVSLSDPQGDASPGGLDIVSAQLATAGDKLVIRVECAAAPVLNGIHIFFNSDGDAATGYGDGTRSGADFMIEGNTLYKHQTSVGTAWGWDALGALSPAPQVKGNTVTYTIPRSRIGLAEGKKIKVWFATTDASWNTVDTLPDGEAATYPE
;
A
#
# COMPACT_ATOMS: atom_id res chain seq x y z
N MET A 1 -39.74 34.02 -54.70
CA MET A 1 -38.71 32.98 -54.90
C MET A 1 -38.54 32.22 -53.58
N LYS A 2 -38.75 30.89 -53.63
CA LYS A 2 -38.37 29.80 -52.70
C LYS A 2 -38.74 29.96 -51.21
N ASN A 3 -39.87 29.41 -50.75
CA ASN A 3 -40.18 28.00 -50.38
C ASN A 3 -39.83 27.61 -48.93
N MET A 4 -40.88 27.62 -48.10
CA MET A 4 -41.37 26.59 -47.17
C MET A 4 -40.42 25.50 -46.61
N GLY A 5 -40.53 25.28 -45.30
CA GLY A 5 -40.16 24.01 -44.64
C GLY A 5 -40.73 23.89 -43.23
N ARG A 6 -41.91 23.28 -43.11
CA ARG A 6 -42.63 22.97 -41.85
C ARG A 6 -41.81 22.03 -40.94
N PHE A 7 -41.79 22.31 -39.64
CA PHE A 7 -41.42 21.34 -38.62
C PHE A 7 -42.47 20.21 -38.54
N LYS A 8 -42.03 18.98 -38.80
CA LYS A 8 -42.77 17.77 -38.44
C LYS A 8 -42.28 17.30 -37.08
N SER A 9 -43.21 17.20 -36.13
CA SER A 9 -43.08 16.38 -34.93
C SER A 9 -42.79 14.94 -35.35
N ILE A 10 -41.68 14.38 -34.86
CA ILE A 10 -41.40 12.95 -34.90
C ILE A 10 -41.59 12.44 -33.49
N GLN A 11 -42.69 11.73 -33.24
CA GLN A 11 -42.77 10.80 -32.13
C GLN A 11 -41.76 9.68 -32.39
N MET A 12 -40.78 9.53 -31.50
CA MET A 12 -39.97 8.32 -31.45
C MET A 12 -40.65 7.29 -30.56
N PRO A 13 -40.76 6.02 -30.99
CA PRO A 13 -41.27 4.95 -30.14
C PRO A 13 -40.27 4.64 -29.03
N LEU A 14 -40.81 4.44 -27.83
CA LEU A 14 -40.13 3.81 -26.71
C LEU A 14 -39.79 2.37 -27.11
N VAL A 15 -38.54 2.15 -27.53
CA VAL A 15 -38.00 0.80 -27.73
C VAL A 15 -37.37 0.37 -26.41
N VAL A 16 -38.11 -0.44 -25.65
CA VAL A 16 -37.53 -1.28 -24.59
C VAL A 16 -36.82 -2.43 -25.31
N GLY A 17 -35.59 -2.18 -25.74
CA GLY A 17 -34.75 -3.16 -26.41
C GLY A 17 -33.75 -3.75 -25.42
N GLY A 18 -33.93 -5.02 -25.07
CA GLY A 18 -32.85 -5.81 -24.48
C GLY A 18 -31.68 -5.84 -25.45
N PHE A 19 -30.57 -5.21 -25.08
CA PHE A 19 -29.34 -5.19 -25.85
C PHE A 19 -28.53 -6.45 -25.48
N SER A 20 -28.41 -7.37 -26.44
CA SER A 20 -27.48 -8.49 -26.35
C SER A 20 -26.09 -8.00 -26.76
N LEU A 21 -25.10 -8.30 -25.92
CA LEU A 21 -23.68 -8.04 -26.18
C LEU A 21 -23.22 -8.96 -27.33
N ALA A 22 -23.23 -8.45 -28.55
CA ALA A 22 -22.53 -9.08 -29.65
C ALA A 22 -21.02 -8.83 -29.49
N LEU A 23 -20.34 -9.70 -28.73
CA LEU A 23 -18.89 -9.84 -28.78
C LEU A 23 -18.52 -10.18 -30.23
N GLY A 24 -17.62 -9.38 -30.83
CA GLY A 24 -17.20 -9.45 -32.24
C GLY A 24 -16.36 -10.68 -32.62
N GLY A 25 -16.62 -11.82 -31.98
CA GLY A 25 -16.20 -13.16 -32.36
C GLY A 25 -17.33 -14.09 -31.95
N SER A 26 -17.86 -14.88 -32.88
CA SER A 26 -19.03 -15.75 -32.70
C SER A 26 -18.93 -16.66 -31.46
N VAL A 27 -19.59 -16.27 -30.36
CA VAL A 27 -19.90 -17.12 -29.19
C VAL A 27 -21.26 -17.82 -29.36
N ALA A 28 -21.89 -17.72 -30.53
CA ALA A 28 -23.21 -18.30 -30.79
C ALA A 28 -23.10 -19.61 -31.60
N ALA A 29 -22.64 -20.69 -30.96
CA ALA A 29 -23.09 -22.08 -31.21
C ALA A 29 -22.19 -23.12 -30.53
N SER A 30 -22.27 -23.25 -29.20
CA SER A 30 -22.01 -24.51 -28.51
C SER A 30 -22.72 -24.50 -27.17
N GLN A 31 -23.88 -25.15 -27.09
CA GLN A 31 -24.53 -25.50 -25.81
C GLN A 31 -23.84 -26.73 -25.18
N GLN A 32 -22.51 -26.72 -25.10
CA GLN A 32 -21.84 -27.34 -23.96
C GLN A 32 -21.97 -26.36 -22.79
N MET A 33 -22.13 -26.84 -21.56
CA MET A 33 -22.20 -25.99 -20.37
C MET A 33 -21.03 -24.98 -20.40
N GLY A 34 -21.33 -23.75 -20.82
CA GLY A 34 -20.33 -22.79 -21.24
C GLY A 34 -19.46 -22.41 -20.05
N LYS A 35 -18.14 -22.37 -20.25
CA LYS A 35 -17.23 -21.86 -19.22
C LYS A 35 -17.64 -20.43 -18.86
N ASP A 36 -17.51 -20.08 -17.58
CA ASP A 36 -17.66 -18.69 -17.16
C ASP A 36 -16.60 -17.83 -17.90
N VAL A 37 -16.94 -16.62 -18.30
CA VAL A 37 -16.04 -15.70 -19.03
C VAL A 37 -15.36 -14.77 -18.04
N LEU A 38 -14.04 -14.67 -18.06
CA LEU A 38 -13.28 -13.73 -17.25
C LEU A 38 -12.79 -12.57 -18.11
N ALA A 39 -13.35 -11.38 -17.95
CA ALA A 39 -12.85 -10.17 -18.56
C ALA A 39 -11.79 -9.52 -17.66
N VAL A 40 -10.58 -9.32 -18.18
CA VAL A 40 -9.46 -8.65 -17.50
C VAL A 40 -9.20 -7.33 -18.19
N PHE A 41 -9.54 -6.24 -17.53
CA PHE A 41 -9.32 -4.88 -18.01
C PHE A 41 -8.00 -4.36 -17.44
N SER A 42 -7.11 -3.87 -18.30
CA SER A 42 -5.78 -3.36 -17.93
C SER A 42 -5.46 -2.06 -18.67
N SER A 43 -4.57 -1.24 -18.11
CA SER A 43 -4.07 -0.01 -18.74
C SER A 43 -2.55 0.02 -18.67
N ALA A 44 -1.89 0.39 -19.76
CA ALA A 44 -0.44 0.59 -19.80
C ALA A 44 0.03 1.73 -18.87
N GLU A 45 -0.86 2.65 -18.50
CA GLU A 45 -0.56 3.77 -17.61
C GLU A 45 -0.74 3.42 -16.12
N SER A 46 -1.28 2.24 -15.80
CA SER A 46 -1.54 1.81 -14.43
C SER A 46 -0.45 0.86 -13.93
N VAL A 47 0.29 1.28 -12.90
CA VAL A 47 1.30 0.43 -12.22
C VAL A 47 0.66 -0.88 -11.74
N LEU A 48 -0.54 -0.81 -11.15
CA LEU A 48 -1.26 -2.01 -10.74
C LEU A 48 -1.62 -2.93 -11.93
N SER A 49 -1.84 -2.38 -13.13
CA SER A 49 -2.09 -3.20 -14.31
C SER A 49 -0.81 -3.89 -14.78
N PHE A 50 0.33 -3.21 -14.64
CA PHE A 50 1.63 -3.83 -14.87
C PHE A 50 1.85 -4.99 -13.89
N ASP A 51 1.71 -4.75 -12.58
CA ASP A 51 1.85 -5.77 -11.54
C ASP A 51 0.90 -6.95 -11.80
N LEU A 52 -0.38 -6.68 -12.09
CA LEU A 52 -1.34 -7.75 -12.39
C LEU A 52 -0.91 -8.56 -13.63
N THR A 53 -0.56 -7.90 -14.73
CA THR A 53 -0.30 -8.59 -16.00
C THR A 53 1.07 -9.25 -16.09
N GLN A 54 2.09 -8.71 -15.43
CA GLN A 54 3.46 -9.19 -15.47
C GLN A 54 3.81 -10.09 -14.28
N ASP A 55 3.26 -9.82 -13.08
CA ASP A 55 3.70 -10.49 -11.86
C ASP A 55 2.66 -11.44 -11.27
N VAL A 56 1.36 -11.20 -11.51
CA VAL A 56 0.28 -11.98 -10.90
C VAL A 56 -0.31 -13.01 -11.85
N LEU A 57 -0.84 -12.60 -13.01
CA LEU A 57 -1.47 -13.49 -13.97
C LEU A 57 -0.53 -14.58 -14.52
N PRO A 58 0.80 -14.34 -14.66
CA PRO A 58 1.72 -15.38 -15.08
C PRO A 58 2.01 -16.47 -14.04
N ARG A 59 1.66 -16.27 -12.76
CA ARG A 59 1.91 -17.26 -11.71
C ARG A 59 1.19 -18.57 -12.02
N ASP A 60 1.87 -19.69 -11.82
CA ASP A 60 1.33 -21.01 -12.19
C ASP A 60 0.03 -21.33 -11.45
N GLU A 61 -0.06 -20.97 -10.17
CA GLU A 61 -1.27 -21.16 -9.38
C GLU A 61 -2.46 -20.32 -9.88
N ILE A 62 -2.22 -19.14 -10.46
CA ILE A 62 -3.25 -18.28 -11.04
C ILE A 62 -3.61 -18.82 -12.43
N ARG A 63 -2.63 -19.20 -13.25
CA ARG A 63 -2.86 -19.83 -14.56
C ARG A 63 -3.71 -21.09 -14.46
N ALA A 64 -3.46 -21.93 -13.46
CA ALA A 64 -4.26 -23.11 -13.19
C ALA A 64 -5.74 -22.74 -12.98
N ARG A 65 -6.02 -21.70 -12.19
CA ARG A 65 -7.39 -21.19 -11.96
C ARG A 65 -7.99 -20.53 -13.19
N LEU A 66 -7.19 -19.77 -13.94
CA LEU A 66 -7.61 -19.13 -15.19
C LEU A 66 -8.07 -20.15 -16.24
N SER A 67 -7.56 -21.39 -16.21
CA SER A 67 -7.96 -22.46 -17.15
C SER A 67 -9.45 -22.86 -17.04
N CYS A 68 -10.09 -22.53 -15.92
CA CYS A 68 -11.53 -22.72 -15.70
C CYS A 68 -12.39 -21.67 -16.43
N TYR A 69 -11.77 -20.58 -16.92
CA TYR A 69 -12.45 -19.45 -17.55
C TYR A 69 -12.11 -19.35 -19.04
N GLU A 70 -13.01 -18.73 -19.80
CA GLU A 70 -12.65 -18.10 -21.07
C GLU A 70 -12.13 -16.69 -20.79
N VAL A 71 -10.81 -16.49 -20.88
CA VAL A 71 -10.17 -15.22 -20.47
C VAL A 71 -10.14 -14.24 -21.64
N ASN A 72 -10.80 -13.10 -21.45
CA ASN A 72 -10.83 -11.98 -22.39
C ASN A 72 -10.04 -10.81 -21.83
N HIS A 73 -8.88 -10.52 -22.41
CA HIS A 73 -8.08 -9.37 -22.00
C HIS A 73 -8.47 -8.12 -22.80
N VAL A 74 -8.75 -7.02 -22.09
CA VAL A 74 -9.20 -5.75 -22.65
C VAL A 74 -8.25 -4.64 -22.20
N SER A 75 -7.40 -4.13 -23.11
CA SER A 75 -6.63 -2.92 -22.85
C SER A 75 -7.54 -1.70 -22.97
N VAL A 76 -7.69 -0.94 -21.88
CA VAL A 76 -8.52 0.27 -21.81
C VAL A 76 -7.83 1.51 -22.38
N ASP A 77 -6.64 1.36 -22.96
CA ASP A 77 -5.91 2.46 -23.59
C ASP A 77 -6.43 2.74 -25.01
N SER A 78 -7.00 1.71 -25.66
CA SER A 78 -7.61 1.79 -26.99
C SER A 78 -9.03 2.36 -26.97
N ALA A 79 -9.48 3.00 -28.06
CA ALA A 79 -10.85 3.52 -28.16
C ALA A 79 -11.92 2.43 -27.98
N GLU A 80 -11.70 1.25 -28.58
CA GLU A 80 -12.58 0.08 -28.41
C GLU A 80 -12.58 -0.42 -26.96
N GLY A 81 -11.40 -0.51 -26.34
CA GLY A 81 -11.27 -0.93 -24.94
C GLY A 81 -11.94 0.04 -23.97
N LYS A 82 -11.84 1.35 -24.19
CA LYS A 82 -12.58 2.38 -23.42
C LYS A 82 -14.08 2.19 -23.55
N GLN A 83 -14.57 1.93 -24.76
CA GLN A 83 -15.99 1.66 -25.00
C GLN A 83 -16.45 0.39 -24.27
N LYS A 84 -15.68 -0.71 -24.33
CA LYS A 84 -15.98 -1.96 -23.62
C LYS A 84 -15.93 -1.79 -22.10
N ALA A 85 -14.95 -1.05 -21.59
CA ALA A 85 -14.85 -0.75 -20.17
C ALA A 85 -16.09 0.04 -19.71
N ALA A 86 -16.43 1.12 -20.42
CA ALA A 86 -17.62 1.93 -20.13
C ALA A 86 -18.92 1.11 -20.18
N SER A 87 -19.13 0.27 -21.19
CA SER A 87 -20.33 -0.58 -21.30
C SER A 87 -20.41 -1.65 -20.21
N SER A 88 -19.26 -2.05 -19.65
CA SER A 88 -19.17 -3.04 -18.57
C SER A 88 -19.18 -2.40 -17.18
N GLY A 89 -19.39 -1.07 -17.09
CA GLY A 89 -19.23 -0.33 -15.83
C GLY A 89 -17.85 -0.49 -15.22
N VAL A 90 -16.82 -0.75 -16.03
CA VAL A 90 -15.43 -0.80 -15.61
C VAL A 90 -14.84 0.56 -15.73
N PHE A 91 -14.28 1.00 -14.62
CA PHE A 91 -13.80 2.35 -14.54
C PHE A 91 -12.38 2.48 -14.00
N TRP A 92 -11.83 1.38 -13.46
CA TRP A 92 -10.44 1.29 -13.03
C TRP A 92 -9.72 0.19 -13.80
N ALA A 93 -8.42 0.35 -13.99
CA ALA A 93 -7.55 -0.72 -14.43
C ALA A 93 -6.42 -0.91 -13.38
N PRO A 94 -6.17 -2.13 -12.91
CA PRO A 94 -6.79 -3.35 -13.39
C PRO A 94 -8.20 -3.56 -12.80
N THR A 95 -9.08 -4.22 -13.55
CA THR A 95 -10.36 -4.75 -13.06
C THR A 95 -10.59 -6.12 -13.67
N MET A 96 -11.04 -7.08 -12.86
CA MET A 96 -11.42 -8.40 -13.35
C MET A 96 -12.91 -8.65 -13.08
N ILE A 97 -13.63 -9.12 -14.08
CA ILE A 97 -15.06 -9.44 -13.99
C ILE A 97 -15.28 -10.86 -14.49
N VAL A 98 -15.99 -11.68 -13.71
CA VAL A 98 -16.47 -12.99 -14.16
C VAL A 98 -17.93 -12.87 -14.55
N TYR A 99 -18.25 -13.31 -15.77
CA TYR A 99 -19.59 -13.41 -16.32
C TYR A 99 -20.04 -14.87 -16.40
N ARG A 100 -21.29 -15.12 -16.02
CA ARG A 100 -21.99 -16.40 -16.23
C ARG A 100 -23.12 -16.17 -17.23
N GLY A 101 -22.86 -16.53 -18.48
CA GLY A 101 -23.70 -16.09 -19.60
C GLY A 101 -23.63 -14.57 -19.75
N GLU A 102 -24.77 -13.89 -19.83
CA GLU A 102 -24.84 -12.43 -19.95
C GLU A 102 -24.84 -11.69 -18.59
N LYS A 103 -24.77 -12.41 -17.46
CA LYS A 103 -24.82 -11.81 -16.13
C LYS A 103 -23.44 -11.70 -15.51
N GLU A 104 -23.10 -10.52 -15.00
CA GLU A 104 -21.97 -10.35 -14.10
C GLU A 104 -22.20 -11.19 -12.83
N ALA A 105 -21.30 -12.13 -12.58
CA ALA A 105 -21.35 -13.02 -11.43
C ALA A 105 -20.54 -12.45 -10.25
N ARG A 106 -19.39 -11.84 -10.55
CA ARG A 106 -18.50 -11.24 -9.55
C ARG A 106 -17.49 -10.31 -10.21
N ARG A 107 -16.96 -9.37 -9.42
CA ARG A 107 -16.00 -8.36 -9.84
C ARG A 107 -14.94 -8.15 -8.76
N ILE A 108 -13.72 -7.87 -9.19
CA ILE A 108 -12.64 -7.36 -8.35
C ILE A 108 -11.98 -6.17 -9.05
N GLU A 109 -11.98 -5.01 -8.38
CA GLU A 109 -11.39 -3.78 -8.91
C GLU A 109 -10.06 -3.43 -8.21
N ARG A 110 -9.14 -2.80 -8.96
CA ARG A 110 -7.85 -2.23 -8.48
C ARG A 110 -6.98 -3.21 -7.69
N CYS A 111 -7.04 -4.48 -8.04
CA CYS A 111 -6.33 -5.51 -7.33
C CYS A 111 -5.26 -6.12 -8.22
N ALA A 112 -4.02 -6.05 -7.75
CA ALA A 112 -2.90 -6.83 -8.23
C ALA A 112 -2.31 -7.67 -7.08
N ASP A 113 -3.06 -7.87 -6.01
CA ASP A 113 -2.66 -8.78 -4.94
C ASP A 113 -2.93 -10.22 -5.39
N PRO A 114 -1.91 -11.09 -5.42
CA PRO A 114 -2.05 -12.46 -5.91
C PRO A 114 -3.09 -13.29 -5.15
N GLN A 115 -3.19 -13.12 -3.83
CA GLN A 115 -4.09 -13.92 -2.99
C GLN A 115 -5.53 -13.48 -3.14
N LEU A 116 -5.78 -12.18 -3.23
CA LEU A 116 -7.10 -11.65 -3.54
C LEU A 116 -7.53 -12.06 -4.95
N VAL A 117 -6.63 -12.03 -5.94
CA VAL A 117 -6.92 -12.54 -7.29
C VAL A 117 -7.21 -14.04 -7.27
N ALA A 118 -6.42 -14.84 -6.56
CA ALA A 118 -6.67 -16.28 -6.41
C ALA A 118 -8.04 -16.55 -5.75
N THR A 119 -8.33 -15.86 -4.65
CA THR A 119 -9.59 -15.98 -3.90
C THR A 119 -10.79 -15.58 -4.77
N PHE A 120 -10.65 -14.50 -5.55
CA PHE A 120 -11.63 -14.09 -6.54
C PHE A 120 -11.85 -15.16 -7.61
N LEU A 121 -10.78 -15.77 -8.13
CA LEU A 121 -10.87 -16.83 -9.14
C LEU A 121 -11.47 -18.13 -8.59
N ASP A 122 -11.27 -18.42 -7.30
CA ASP A 122 -11.90 -19.56 -6.61
C ASP A 122 -13.41 -19.35 -6.36
N GLY A 123 -13.96 -18.18 -6.73
CA GLY A 123 -15.38 -17.86 -6.58
C GLY A 123 -15.82 -17.62 -5.14
N LYS A 124 -14.87 -17.34 -4.26
CA LYS A 124 -15.17 -16.87 -2.90
C LYS A 124 -15.58 -15.40 -2.99
N GLU A 125 -16.64 -15.04 -2.26
CA GLU A 125 -17.00 -13.63 -2.10
C GLU A 125 -15.84 -12.91 -1.41
N LEU A 126 -15.23 -11.97 -2.10
CA LEU A 126 -14.34 -11.01 -1.47
C LEU A 126 -15.20 -9.99 -0.75
N ALA A 127 -14.83 -9.65 0.48
CA ALA A 127 -15.32 -8.46 1.14
C ALA A 127 -14.71 -7.22 0.46
N GLN A 128 -14.97 -7.03 -0.83
CA GLN A 128 -14.75 -5.74 -1.46
C GLN A 128 -15.84 -4.81 -0.96
N ALA A 129 -15.44 -3.59 -0.58
CA ALA A 129 -16.38 -2.48 -0.46
C ALA A 129 -16.94 -2.20 -1.86
N SER A 130 -17.93 -2.97 -2.30
CA SER A 130 -18.54 -2.77 -3.61
C SER A 130 -19.19 -1.39 -3.62
N ALA A 131 -18.76 -0.53 -4.54
CA ALA A 131 -19.40 0.76 -4.79
C ALA A 131 -20.80 0.62 -5.45
N THR A 132 -21.22 -0.59 -5.79
CA THR A 132 -22.53 -0.87 -6.42
C THR A 132 -23.49 -1.46 -5.40
N GLY A 133 -24.46 -0.65 -4.98
CA GLY A 133 -25.49 -1.02 -4.01
C GLY A 133 -26.28 -2.27 -4.40
N GLY A 134 -26.06 -3.35 -3.65
CA GLY A 134 -26.93 -4.51 -3.56
C GLY A 134 -27.46 -4.64 -2.14
N SER A 135 -28.76 -4.46 -1.94
CA SER A 135 -29.42 -4.52 -0.64
C SER A 135 -29.53 -5.96 -0.14
N GLY A 136 -28.86 -6.30 0.97
CA GLY A 136 -29.21 -7.52 1.71
C GLY A 136 -28.06 -8.16 2.50
N GLY A 137 -27.59 -7.50 3.56
CA GLY A 137 -26.69 -8.12 4.53
C GLY A 137 -26.13 -7.09 5.50
N ALA A 138 -26.35 -7.30 6.80
CA ALA A 138 -25.99 -6.37 7.87
C ALA A 138 -24.47 -6.34 8.12
N ALA A 139 -23.70 -5.78 7.19
CA ALA A 139 -22.47 -5.07 7.51
C ALA A 139 -22.86 -3.65 7.90
N GLY A 140 -22.24 -3.07 8.94
CA GLY A 140 -22.50 -1.70 9.38
C GLY A 140 -22.31 -0.75 8.20
N GLY A 141 -23.41 -0.41 7.53
CA GLY A 141 -23.39 0.37 6.32
C GLY A 141 -22.68 1.68 6.56
N ALA A 142 -22.13 2.26 5.50
CA ALA A 142 -21.86 3.69 5.43
C ALA A 142 -23.19 4.46 5.58
N SER A 143 -23.81 4.39 6.77
CA SER A 143 -24.92 5.21 7.17
C SER A 143 -24.46 6.65 7.03
N ASP A 144 -25.29 7.42 6.36
CA ASP A 144 -25.03 8.69 5.71
C ASP A 144 -23.91 9.52 6.35
N PHE A 145 -23.04 10.06 5.48
CA PHE A 145 -22.31 11.29 5.76
C PHE A 145 -23.30 12.31 6.36
N LYS A 146 -23.30 12.48 7.68
CA LYS A 146 -24.22 13.37 8.40
C LYS A 146 -23.77 14.82 8.30
N GLU A 147 -24.68 15.75 8.61
CA GLU A 147 -24.51 17.21 8.55
C GLU A 147 -23.44 17.80 9.47
N ASP A 148 -22.82 17.01 10.36
CA ASP A 148 -21.77 17.45 11.28
C ASP A 148 -20.39 17.61 10.60
N GLN A 149 -20.37 18.01 9.33
CA GLN A 149 -19.15 18.17 8.54
C GLN A 149 -18.82 19.63 8.34
N GLU A 150 -17.54 19.94 8.51
CA GLU A 150 -16.99 21.19 8.03
C GLU A 150 -16.95 21.10 6.51
N CYS A 151 -17.51 22.09 5.85
CA CYS A 151 -17.59 22.14 4.40
C CYS A 151 -17.20 23.52 3.88
N GLN A 152 -16.51 23.55 2.75
CA GLN A 152 -16.28 24.75 1.96
C GLN A 152 -16.77 24.50 0.53
N THR A 153 -17.42 25.52 -0.03
CA THR A 153 -17.95 25.49 -1.40
C THR A 153 -17.01 26.29 -2.27
N ASP A 154 -16.57 25.69 -3.37
CA ASP A 154 -15.93 26.45 -4.43
C ASP A 154 -16.99 27.20 -5.23
N THR A 155 -16.78 28.49 -5.41
CA THR A 155 -17.67 29.37 -6.18
C THR A 155 -17.07 29.77 -7.52
N LEU A 156 -15.79 29.43 -7.75
CA LEU A 156 -15.08 29.63 -8.98
C LEU A 156 -15.29 28.37 -9.82
N ASN A 157 -16.16 28.46 -10.83
CA ASN A 157 -16.30 27.42 -11.85
C ASN A 157 -15.13 27.56 -12.84
N ASP A 158 -13.91 27.29 -12.38
CA ASP A 158 -12.65 27.61 -13.05
C ASP A 158 -11.93 26.38 -13.65
N ALA A 159 -12.43 25.17 -13.40
CA ALA A 159 -11.86 23.97 -14.01
C ALA A 159 -12.20 23.85 -15.51
N PRO A 160 -11.26 23.36 -16.33
CA PRO A 160 -11.47 23.21 -17.78
C PRO A 160 -12.44 22.08 -18.16
N SER A 161 -12.75 21.15 -17.24
CA SER A 161 -13.77 20.13 -17.41
C SER A 161 -14.58 19.94 -16.13
N GLY A 162 -15.90 19.81 -16.25
CA GLY A 162 -16.80 19.73 -15.08
C GLY A 162 -16.58 18.48 -14.21
N ASP A 163 -15.99 17.41 -14.75
CA ASP A 163 -15.65 16.21 -13.98
C ASP A 163 -14.39 16.34 -13.11
N LEU A 164 -13.72 17.49 -13.19
CA LEU A 164 -12.56 17.89 -12.39
C LEU A 164 -12.82 19.16 -11.56
N ASP A 165 -13.97 19.81 -11.76
CA ASP A 165 -14.41 21.02 -11.06
C ASP A 165 -14.99 20.67 -9.70
N ILE A 166 -14.25 20.94 -8.62
CA ILE A 166 -14.56 20.64 -7.24
C ILE A 166 -15.47 21.72 -6.66
N VAL A 167 -16.77 21.55 -6.84
CA VAL A 167 -17.81 22.46 -6.31
C VAL A 167 -17.83 22.53 -4.79
N ARG A 168 -17.50 21.43 -4.09
CA ARG A 168 -17.55 21.41 -2.62
C ARG A 168 -16.61 20.38 -2.04
N ILE A 169 -15.92 20.74 -0.97
CA ILE A 169 -15.20 19.82 -0.10
C ILE A 169 -15.83 19.82 1.28
N CYS A 170 -16.03 18.63 1.84
CA CYS A 170 -16.46 18.41 3.21
C CYS A 170 -15.57 17.39 3.89
N ALA A 171 -15.32 17.56 5.18
CA ALA A 171 -14.57 16.59 5.94
C ALA A 171 -15.00 16.55 7.42
N ALA A 172 -14.84 15.38 8.02
CA ALA A 172 -15.05 15.17 9.45
C ALA A 172 -14.29 13.95 9.95
N ILE A 173 -14.00 13.93 11.25
CA ILE A 173 -13.59 12.72 11.94
C ILE A 173 -14.82 12.02 12.53
N THR A 174 -15.04 10.78 12.11
CA THR A 174 -16.09 9.93 12.67
C THR A 174 -15.57 8.50 12.83
N GLN A 175 -15.88 7.87 13.96
CA GLN A 175 -15.54 6.46 14.21
C GLN A 175 -14.05 6.14 13.99
N ASN A 176 -13.15 7.00 14.47
CA ASN A 176 -11.70 6.85 14.30
C ASN A 176 -11.23 6.86 12.82
N ARG A 177 -11.96 7.57 11.96
CA ARG A 177 -11.61 7.75 10.55
C ARG A 177 -11.76 9.20 10.14
N LEU A 178 -10.81 9.70 9.36
CA LEU A 178 -11.01 10.92 8.58
C LEU A 178 -11.88 10.57 7.37
N ARG A 179 -13.04 11.22 7.27
CA ARG A 179 -13.94 11.11 6.13
C ARG A 179 -13.88 12.39 5.33
N VAL A 180 -13.63 12.28 4.02
CA VAL A 180 -13.62 13.41 3.08
C VAL A 180 -14.65 13.14 2.00
N ARG A 181 -15.42 14.17 1.64
CA ARG A 181 -16.37 14.15 0.53
C ARG A 181 -16.04 15.31 -0.38
N LEU A 182 -15.95 15.02 -1.66
CA LEU A 182 -15.78 15.97 -2.74
C LEU A 182 -17.06 15.91 -3.59
N ASP A 183 -17.73 17.03 -3.78
CA ASP A 183 -18.76 17.14 -4.80
C ASP A 183 -18.16 17.90 -5.99
N VAL A 184 -18.36 17.37 -7.18
CA VAL A 184 -17.86 17.94 -8.44
C VAL A 184 -19.02 18.31 -9.37
N SER A 185 -18.81 19.19 -10.35
CA SER A 185 -19.93 19.71 -11.16
C SER A 185 -20.52 18.66 -12.11
N ASP A 186 -19.69 17.80 -12.69
CA ASP A 186 -20.13 16.60 -13.41
C ASP A 186 -19.78 15.32 -12.64
N PRO A 187 -20.58 14.24 -12.73
CA PRO A 187 -20.26 12.96 -12.10
C PRO A 187 -18.82 12.56 -12.38
N PRO A 188 -17.95 12.48 -11.36
CA PRO A 188 -16.56 12.15 -11.61
C PRO A 188 -16.61 10.76 -12.21
N SER A 189 -16.05 10.64 -13.41
CA SER A 189 -15.82 9.31 -13.93
C SER A 189 -14.89 8.64 -12.94
N VAL A 190 -15.11 7.37 -12.73
CA VAL A 190 -14.23 6.64 -11.86
C VAL A 190 -12.78 6.61 -12.47
N GLN A 191 -12.59 6.90 -13.75
CA GLN A 191 -11.27 7.20 -14.34
C GLN A 191 -10.66 8.54 -13.90
N SER A 192 -11.46 9.52 -13.48
CA SER A 192 -10.97 10.80 -12.95
C SER A 192 -10.71 10.77 -11.45
N ALA A 193 -11.20 9.78 -10.69
CA ALA A 193 -10.93 9.69 -9.25
C ALA A 193 -9.44 9.69 -8.85
N PRO A 194 -8.50 9.05 -9.60
CA PRO A 194 -7.06 9.14 -9.31
C PRO A 194 -6.46 10.53 -9.58
N ARG A 195 -7.21 11.40 -10.27
CA ARG A 195 -6.81 12.78 -10.55
C ARG A 195 -7.11 13.74 -9.42
N PHE A 196 -7.83 13.29 -8.39
CA PHE A 196 -8.03 14.04 -7.16
C PHE A 196 -6.95 13.67 -6.16
N ASN A 197 -6.26 14.68 -5.65
CA ASN A 197 -5.25 14.58 -4.62
C ASN A 197 -5.77 15.28 -3.39
N VAL A 198 -6.05 14.55 -2.32
CA VAL A 198 -6.42 15.15 -1.03
C VAL A 198 -5.18 15.26 -0.18
N PHE A 199 -4.73 16.50 0.04
CA PHE A 199 -3.59 16.84 0.88
C PHE A 199 -4.06 17.04 2.32
N ILE A 200 -3.34 16.42 3.25
CA ILE A 200 -3.69 16.41 4.67
C ILE A 200 -2.47 16.86 5.46
N ASP A 201 -2.56 18.02 6.07
CA ASP A 201 -1.71 18.42 7.21
C ASP A 201 -2.33 17.78 8.46
N ALA A 202 -1.64 16.77 8.98
CA ALA A 202 -2.17 15.98 10.08
C ALA A 202 -1.74 16.54 11.43
N ASP A 203 -0.58 17.18 11.51
CA ASP A 203 0.02 17.62 12.78
C ASP A 203 -0.25 19.10 13.15
N ASP A 204 -0.98 19.83 12.28
CA ASP A 204 -1.31 21.24 12.43
C ASP A 204 -0.06 22.14 12.39
N ASN A 205 0.97 21.73 11.64
CA ASN A 205 2.23 22.44 11.52
C ASN A 205 2.62 22.70 10.05
N GLU A 206 2.31 23.91 9.58
CA GLU A 206 2.62 24.37 8.22
C GLU A 206 4.11 24.39 7.85
N ASP A 207 5.00 24.34 8.84
CA ASP A 207 6.45 24.30 8.62
C ASP A 207 6.95 22.88 8.28
N THR A 208 6.09 21.88 8.36
CA THR A 208 6.38 20.48 8.00
C THR A 208 5.70 20.08 6.69
N GLY A 209 5.92 18.84 6.25
CA GLY A 209 5.22 18.31 5.08
C GLY A 209 5.57 18.96 3.73
N TYR A 210 4.75 18.62 2.75
CA TYR A 210 4.80 19.16 1.40
C TYR A 210 4.16 20.56 1.32
N ALA A 211 4.74 21.41 0.49
CA ALA A 211 4.25 22.75 0.22
C ALA A 211 4.22 23.07 -1.28
N THR A 212 3.22 23.84 -1.67
CA THR A 212 3.06 24.45 -2.98
C THR A 212 2.95 25.96 -2.85
N ALA A 213 2.67 26.65 -3.95
CA ALA A 213 2.27 28.06 -3.88
C ALA A 213 0.89 28.26 -3.23
N THR A 214 0.04 27.23 -3.22
CA THR A 214 -1.35 27.28 -2.76
C THR A 214 -1.50 26.89 -1.28
N PHE A 215 -0.74 25.91 -0.82
CA PHE A 215 -0.82 25.41 0.55
C PHE A 215 0.55 24.96 1.09
N LYS A 216 0.63 24.74 2.40
CA LYS A 216 1.82 24.27 3.13
C LYS A 216 1.39 23.26 4.20
N GLY A 217 2.33 22.47 4.73
CA GLY A 217 2.01 21.57 5.85
C GLY A 217 1.56 20.16 5.46
N ALA A 218 1.48 19.79 4.19
CA ALA A 218 0.83 18.51 3.83
C ALA A 218 1.72 17.29 4.15
N ASP A 219 1.48 16.68 5.31
CA ASP A 219 2.10 15.43 5.74
C ASP A 219 1.72 14.23 4.89
N TYR A 220 0.50 14.22 4.37
CA TYR A 220 -0.03 13.12 3.58
C TYR A 220 -0.69 13.60 2.30
N VAL A 221 -0.70 12.71 1.31
CA VAL A 221 -1.54 12.83 0.13
C VAL A 221 -2.33 11.54 -0.05
N LEU A 222 -3.63 11.67 -0.27
CA LEU A 222 -4.49 10.58 -0.70
C LEU A 222 -4.70 10.70 -2.21
N GLN A 223 -4.26 9.69 -2.96
CA GLN A 223 -4.35 9.67 -4.41
C GLN A 223 -4.73 8.26 -4.88
N GLY A 224 -5.78 8.16 -5.72
CA GLY A 224 -6.21 6.87 -6.26
C GLY A 224 -6.66 5.85 -5.20
N GLY A 225 -6.99 6.28 -3.98
CA GLY A 225 -7.33 5.40 -2.86
C GLY A 225 -6.13 4.88 -2.05
N PHE A 226 -4.91 5.28 -2.41
CA PHE A 226 -3.71 5.02 -1.61
C PHE A 226 -3.35 6.26 -0.80
N LEU A 227 -2.97 6.04 0.45
CA LEU A 227 -2.46 7.06 1.35
C LEU A 227 -0.94 7.03 1.31
N TYR A 228 -0.34 8.18 1.06
CA TYR A 228 1.10 8.37 1.06
C TYR A 228 1.51 9.40 2.10
N LYS A 229 2.65 9.18 2.76
CA LYS A 229 3.26 10.09 3.72
C LYS A 229 4.45 10.81 3.10
N PHE A 230 4.55 12.10 3.35
CA PHE A 230 5.66 12.93 2.91
C PHE A 230 6.98 12.48 3.52
N LYS A 231 8.01 12.39 2.69
CA LYS A 231 9.39 12.01 3.08
C LYS A 231 10.45 12.98 2.53
N GLY A 232 9.99 14.10 1.95
CA GLY A 232 10.88 15.12 1.44
C GLY A 232 11.70 15.75 2.56
N THR A 233 12.92 16.16 2.22
CA THR A 233 13.79 16.91 3.15
C THR A 233 13.58 18.41 3.06
N THR A 234 12.92 18.86 1.98
CA THR A 234 12.45 20.24 1.82
C THR A 234 11.00 20.22 1.37
N PRO A 235 10.16 21.21 1.76
CA PRO A 235 8.73 21.20 1.46
C PRO A 235 8.39 21.16 -0.04
N ALA A 236 9.30 21.57 -0.93
CA ALA A 236 9.06 21.58 -2.37
C ALA A 236 9.25 20.20 -3.06
N GLU A 237 9.82 19.21 -2.37
CA GLU A 237 10.11 17.91 -2.98
C GLU A 237 8.84 17.06 -3.14
N TRP A 238 8.49 16.63 -4.36
CA TRP A 238 7.45 15.62 -4.55
C TRP A 238 7.97 14.21 -4.19
N LYS A 239 8.09 13.92 -2.90
CA LYS A 239 8.57 12.64 -2.38
C LYS A 239 7.62 12.12 -1.30
N PHE A 240 6.97 11.00 -1.60
CA PHE A 240 6.05 10.34 -0.69
C PHE A 240 6.30 8.83 -0.62
N ASP A 241 6.03 8.21 0.54
CA ASP A 241 6.03 6.76 0.76
C ASP A 241 4.60 6.29 0.97
N THR A 242 4.21 5.17 0.36
CA THR A 242 2.90 4.55 0.62
C THR A 242 2.84 4.05 2.06
N VAL A 243 1.80 4.45 2.80
CA VAL A 243 1.59 4.06 4.20
C VAL A 243 0.31 3.28 4.43
N GLY A 244 -0.59 3.23 3.44
CA GLY A 244 -1.78 2.38 3.51
C GLY A 244 -2.81 2.71 2.43
N GLN A 245 -4.04 2.24 2.64
CA GLN A 245 -5.17 2.43 1.72
C GLN A 245 -6.34 3.10 2.42
N ALA A 246 -7.09 3.89 1.64
CA ALA A 246 -8.38 4.44 2.03
C ALA A 246 -9.51 3.77 1.25
N SER A 247 -10.71 3.75 1.82
CA SER A 247 -11.88 3.37 1.04
C SER A 247 -12.32 4.52 0.16
N VAL A 248 -12.64 4.24 -1.10
CA VAL A 248 -13.12 5.22 -2.09
C VAL A 248 -14.49 4.79 -2.60
N GLU A 249 -15.47 5.68 -2.58
CA GLU A 249 -16.82 5.46 -3.07
C GLU A 249 -17.21 6.63 -3.99
N VAL A 250 -17.69 6.33 -5.20
CA VAL A 250 -18.28 7.33 -6.11
C VAL A 250 -19.79 7.19 -6.10
N LYS A 251 -20.51 8.27 -5.80
CA LYS A 251 -21.98 8.31 -5.73
C LYS A 251 -22.51 9.56 -6.42
N GLY A 252 -22.94 9.42 -7.66
CA GLY A 252 -23.40 10.55 -8.47
C GLY A 252 -22.26 11.52 -8.72
N THR A 253 -22.43 12.78 -8.35
CA THR A 253 -21.40 13.84 -8.39
C THR A 253 -20.46 13.85 -7.18
N SER A 254 -20.52 12.83 -6.34
CA SER A 254 -19.80 12.81 -5.06
C SER A 254 -18.72 11.73 -5.03
N LEU A 255 -17.49 12.12 -4.69
CA LEU A 255 -16.39 11.23 -4.36
C LEU A 255 -16.20 11.22 -2.83
N ARG A 256 -16.33 10.05 -2.21
CA ARG A 256 -16.24 9.85 -0.77
C ARG A 256 -15.04 9.01 -0.41
N LEU A 257 -14.26 9.49 0.54
CA LEU A 257 -12.99 8.93 0.95
C LEU A 257 -13.04 8.67 2.46
N SER A 258 -12.45 7.56 2.92
CA SER A 258 -12.36 7.26 4.35
C SER A 258 -11.00 6.68 4.73
N VAL A 259 -10.23 7.46 5.48
CA VAL A 259 -8.88 7.14 5.94
C VAL A 259 -8.92 6.73 7.41
N PRO A 260 -8.47 5.52 7.79
CA PRO A 260 -8.27 5.15 9.18
C PRO A 260 -7.30 6.10 9.89
N LEU A 261 -7.68 6.66 11.04
CA LEU A 261 -6.81 7.62 11.75
C LEU A 261 -5.51 6.99 12.27
N ASN A 262 -5.46 5.68 12.49
CA ASN A 262 -4.24 4.99 12.88
C ASN A 262 -3.17 4.94 11.75
N LEU A 263 -3.52 5.30 10.52
CA LEU A 263 -2.56 5.47 9.42
C LEU A 263 -1.96 6.88 9.38
N LEU A 264 -2.54 7.83 10.11
CA LEU A 264 -2.05 9.20 10.23
C LEU A 264 -1.25 9.31 11.54
N SER A 265 0.07 9.44 11.44
CA SER A 265 0.91 9.73 12.60
C SER A 265 0.88 11.22 12.93
N GLY A 266 0.93 11.57 14.21
CA GLY A 266 1.08 12.96 14.64
C GLY A 266 -0.20 13.78 14.63
N VAL A 267 -1.38 13.14 14.52
CA VAL A 267 -2.67 13.82 14.45
C VAL A 267 -2.81 14.89 15.55
N GLY A 268 -2.82 16.15 15.13
CA GLY A 268 -2.91 17.34 15.97
C GLY A 268 -4.31 17.53 16.56
N ARG A 269 -4.58 18.73 17.06
CA ARG A 269 -5.94 19.11 17.50
C ARG A 269 -6.85 19.42 16.32
N GLU A 270 -6.26 19.91 15.26
CA GLU A 270 -6.90 20.26 14.00
C GLU A 270 -6.14 19.56 12.89
N MET A 271 -6.82 19.23 11.80
CA MET A 271 -6.20 18.81 10.56
C MET A 271 -6.60 19.80 9.48
N ARG A 272 -5.68 20.09 8.56
CA ARG A 272 -5.94 21.00 7.44
C ARG A 272 -5.99 20.21 6.16
N ILE A 273 -7.05 20.43 5.39
CA ILE A 273 -7.36 19.62 4.22
C ILE A 273 -7.50 20.53 3.00
N TRP A 274 -6.80 20.12 1.93
CA TRP A 274 -6.96 20.66 0.59
C TRP A 274 -7.20 19.51 -0.38
N CYS A 275 -7.84 19.80 -1.50
CA CYS A 275 -7.99 18.89 -2.60
C CYS A 275 -7.61 19.61 -3.89
N GLY A 276 -6.73 19.01 -4.68
CA GLY A 276 -6.44 19.44 -6.04
C GLY A 276 -6.90 18.40 -7.04
N SER A 277 -7.58 18.81 -8.11
CA SER A 277 -7.84 17.95 -9.27
C SER A 277 -6.78 18.19 -10.35
N GLN A 278 -6.60 17.20 -11.24
CA GLN A 278 -5.59 17.26 -12.30
C GLN A 278 -6.16 16.83 -13.65
N THR A 279 -5.62 17.38 -14.73
CA THR A 279 -5.93 16.95 -16.10
C THR A 279 -5.30 15.58 -16.38
N PRO A 280 -5.67 14.88 -17.48
CA PRO A 280 -4.97 13.66 -17.90
C PRO A 280 -3.46 13.82 -18.13
N LYS A 281 -2.97 15.06 -18.27
CA LYS A 281 -1.55 15.38 -18.44
C LYS A 281 -0.86 15.72 -17.12
N TRP A 282 -1.52 15.49 -15.98
CA TRP A 282 -1.03 15.82 -14.64
C TRP A 282 -0.84 17.33 -14.38
N GLU A 283 -1.52 18.16 -15.16
CA GLU A 283 -1.56 19.61 -14.93
C GLU A 283 -2.65 19.89 -13.88
N PRO A 284 -2.43 20.82 -12.92
CA PRO A 284 -3.50 21.25 -12.01
C PRO A 284 -4.72 21.72 -12.80
N ALA A 285 -5.91 21.23 -12.42
CA ALA A 285 -7.17 21.60 -13.05
C ALA A 285 -8.01 22.50 -12.14
N ASP A 286 -8.10 22.18 -10.85
CA ASP A 286 -8.86 22.92 -9.84
C ASP A 286 -8.33 22.66 -8.41
N TRP A 287 -8.68 23.52 -7.46
CA TRP A 287 -8.30 23.48 -6.04
C TRP A 287 -9.45 23.85 -5.12
N ALA A 288 -9.80 22.95 -4.20
CA ALA A 288 -10.73 23.27 -3.12
C ALA A 288 -10.14 22.96 -1.72
N PRO A 289 -10.26 23.86 -0.74
CA PRO A 289 -10.77 25.22 -0.90
C PRO A 289 -9.72 26.17 -1.49
N GLN A 290 -10.17 27.29 -2.07
CA GLN A 290 -9.33 28.24 -2.80
C GLN A 290 -8.53 29.19 -1.88
N ASP A 291 -9.15 29.66 -0.79
CA ASP A 291 -8.58 30.74 0.03
C ASP A 291 -7.85 30.25 1.29
N SER A 292 -8.32 29.14 1.87
CA SER A 292 -7.82 28.63 3.14
C SER A 292 -8.12 27.14 3.27
N PRO A 293 -7.33 26.37 4.04
CA PRO A 293 -7.65 24.97 4.27
C PRO A 293 -9.04 24.77 4.84
N LEU A 294 -9.60 23.60 4.55
CA LEU A 294 -10.69 23.07 5.34
C LEU A 294 -10.12 22.55 6.66
N ILE A 295 -10.49 23.19 7.76
CA ILE A 295 -10.07 22.80 9.11
C ILE A 295 -11.03 21.73 9.67
N VAL A 296 -10.48 20.60 10.12
CA VAL A 296 -11.23 19.53 10.77
C VAL A 296 -10.76 19.38 12.21
N THR A 297 -11.63 19.66 13.18
CA THR A 297 -11.31 19.43 14.58
C THR A 297 -11.26 17.93 14.89
N VAL A 298 -10.15 17.50 15.47
CA VAL A 298 -9.98 16.14 15.99
C VAL A 298 -10.69 16.09 17.35
N PRO A 299 -11.76 15.30 17.51
CA PRO A 299 -12.40 15.16 18.81
C PRO A 299 -11.32 14.74 19.80
N LYS A 300 -11.17 15.48 20.90
CA LYS A 300 -10.34 15.01 22.02
C LYS A 300 -10.79 13.58 22.27
N GLN A 301 -9.90 12.61 22.06
CA GLN A 301 -10.16 11.25 22.49
C GLN A 301 -10.41 11.40 23.98
N GLY A 302 -11.69 11.37 24.36
CA GLY A 302 -12.08 11.44 25.75
C GLY A 302 -11.23 10.37 26.38
N THR A 303 -10.37 10.75 27.33
CA THR A 303 -9.61 9.78 28.12
C THR A 303 -10.64 8.78 28.56
N SER A 304 -10.67 7.62 27.90
CA SER A 304 -11.67 6.61 28.15
C SER A 304 -11.55 6.42 29.63
N ALA A 305 -12.61 6.79 30.36
CA ALA A 305 -12.58 6.81 31.80
C ALA A 305 -12.28 5.36 32.18
N ALA A 306 -11.01 5.08 32.46
CA ALA A 306 -10.58 3.81 32.98
C ALA A 306 -11.51 3.59 34.16
N ALA A 307 -12.34 2.54 34.08
CA ALA A 307 -13.22 2.16 35.16
C ALA A 307 -12.33 1.81 36.35
N THR A 308 -11.96 2.83 37.13
CA THR A 308 -11.20 2.72 38.36
C THR A 308 -12.17 2.21 39.41
N ALA A 309 -12.19 0.90 39.58
CA ALA A 309 -12.46 0.32 40.88
C ALA A 309 -11.41 0.88 41.84
N SER A 310 -11.85 1.76 42.75
CA SER A 310 -11.04 2.34 43.82
C SER A 310 -10.43 1.24 44.70
N PRO A 311 -9.18 1.41 45.12
CA PRO A 311 -8.92 1.44 46.56
C PRO A 311 -8.27 2.76 47.00
N SER A 312 -8.78 3.28 48.11
CA SER A 312 -8.36 4.48 48.84
C SER A 312 -6.94 4.34 49.47
N PRO A 313 -6.34 5.45 49.97
CA PRO A 313 -4.98 5.86 49.66
C PRO A 313 -3.94 5.47 50.73
N THR A 314 -2.65 5.53 50.36
CA THR A 314 -1.57 5.70 51.33
C THR A 314 -0.64 6.84 50.91
N THR A 315 -0.47 7.76 51.85
CA THR A 315 0.30 9.00 51.78
C THR A 315 1.79 8.74 52.03
N ALA A 316 2.68 9.29 51.19
CA ALA A 316 4.05 9.71 51.53
C ALA A 316 4.60 10.57 50.36
N GLN A 317 4.68 11.90 50.47
CA GLN A 317 5.74 12.73 51.06
C GLN A 317 7.01 12.90 50.16
N GLN A 318 7.11 14.12 49.64
CA GLN A 318 8.21 14.90 49.04
C GLN A 318 9.65 14.33 49.04
N SER A 319 10.36 14.50 47.91
CA SER A 319 11.64 15.22 47.90
C SER A 319 12.01 15.71 46.49
N ALA A 320 12.71 16.83 46.43
CA ALA A 320 13.04 17.61 45.24
C ALA A 320 14.53 17.51 44.84
N SER A 321 14.81 17.94 43.60
CA SER A 321 16.09 18.46 43.05
C SER A 321 17.16 17.47 42.57
N PRO A 322 18.16 17.89 41.74
CA PRO A 322 18.20 19.03 40.81
C PRO A 322 18.73 18.70 39.38
N THR A 323 18.52 19.68 38.49
CA THR A 323 19.11 19.91 37.16
C THR A 323 20.65 19.88 37.13
N PRO A 324 21.30 19.23 36.13
CA PRO A 324 22.70 19.48 35.81
C PRO A 324 22.85 20.50 34.67
N GLN A 325 23.68 21.52 34.93
CA GLN A 325 24.21 22.47 33.95
C GLN A 325 25.10 21.77 32.91
N ARG A 326 24.89 22.10 31.63
CA ARG A 326 25.73 21.67 30.50
C ARG A 326 26.87 22.67 30.30
N THR A 327 28.11 22.20 30.43
CA THR A 327 29.35 22.97 30.22
C THR A 327 29.80 22.87 28.75
N ALA A 328 30.54 23.90 28.33
CA ALA A 328 30.94 24.26 26.98
C ALA A 328 31.74 23.21 26.19
N GLU A 329 31.56 23.31 24.87
CA GLU A 329 32.22 22.60 23.78
C GLU A 329 33.43 23.43 23.29
N PRO A 330 34.63 22.84 23.09
CA PRO A 330 35.72 23.52 22.40
C PRO A 330 35.83 23.08 20.94
N GLU A 331 36.07 24.10 20.10
CA GLU A 331 36.43 24.01 18.69
C GLU A 331 37.71 23.17 18.45
N SER A 332 37.73 22.42 17.34
CA SER A 332 38.98 22.13 16.63
C SER A 332 38.76 22.01 15.13
N PRO A 333 39.58 22.67 14.30
CA PRO A 333 39.53 22.57 12.85
C PRO A 333 40.60 21.62 12.33
N GLU A 334 40.30 20.78 11.33
CA GLU A 334 41.36 20.28 10.46
C GLU A 334 40.89 20.04 9.02
N LYS A 335 41.63 20.67 8.11
CA LYS A 335 41.49 20.60 6.65
C LYS A 335 42.02 19.26 6.15
N THR A 336 41.21 18.54 5.38
CA THR A 336 41.69 17.41 4.56
C THR A 336 42.11 17.92 3.19
N GLN A 337 43.40 17.81 2.87
CA GLN A 337 43.96 18.04 1.53
C GLN A 337 43.79 16.80 0.64
N SER A 338 43.41 17.04 -0.61
CA SER A 338 43.40 16.09 -1.71
C SER A 338 44.82 15.71 -2.15
N VAL A 339 45.06 14.44 -2.47
CA VAL A 339 46.12 14.06 -3.42
C VAL A 339 45.58 13.04 -4.43
N SER A 340 46.00 13.29 -5.66
CA SER A 340 45.60 12.73 -6.94
C SER A 340 46.16 11.34 -7.24
N GLN A 341 45.54 10.73 -8.26
CA GLN A 341 45.75 9.42 -8.85
C GLN A 341 47.12 9.21 -9.54
N ALA A 342 47.51 7.95 -9.69
CA ALA A 342 48.15 7.43 -10.92
C ALA A 342 47.89 5.91 -11.08
N PRO A 343 47.70 5.40 -12.31
CA PRO A 343 47.34 4.00 -12.56
C PRO A 343 48.58 3.14 -12.80
N SER A 344 48.58 1.91 -12.29
CA SER A 344 49.51 0.86 -12.73
C SER A 344 48.73 -0.32 -13.29
N SER A 345 49.24 -0.81 -14.41
CA SER A 345 48.67 -1.86 -15.24
C SER A 345 49.49 -3.12 -15.03
N GLU A 346 48.87 -4.20 -14.57
CA GLU A 346 49.48 -5.53 -14.54
C GLU A 346 48.50 -6.59 -15.06
N LYS A 347 49.00 -7.36 -16.03
CA LYS A 347 48.45 -8.62 -16.53
C LYS A 347 48.94 -9.77 -15.65
N HIS A 348 48.04 -10.63 -15.19
CA HIS A 348 48.31 -12.05 -14.91
C HIS A 348 46.96 -12.80 -14.86
N SER A 349 46.70 -13.73 -15.78
CA SER A 349 47.00 -15.18 -15.72
C SER A 349 46.11 -15.95 -14.74
N GLU A 350 45.22 -16.75 -15.31
CA GLU A 350 44.30 -17.69 -14.67
C GLU A 350 45.00 -18.74 -13.80
N THR A 351 44.42 -19.02 -12.63
CA THR A 351 44.21 -20.32 -11.93
C THR A 351 44.20 -20.08 -10.42
N GLY A 352 43.02 -19.79 -9.85
CA GLY A 352 42.87 -19.43 -8.44
C GLY A 352 41.77 -20.20 -7.73
N LYS A 353 42.15 -20.92 -6.66
CA LYS A 353 41.26 -21.33 -5.56
C LYS A 353 40.39 -20.12 -5.17
N SER A 354 39.06 -20.33 -5.11
CA SER A 354 38.11 -19.36 -4.60
C SER A 354 38.50 -18.98 -3.17
N SER A 355 39.19 -17.85 -3.01
CA SER A 355 39.37 -17.20 -1.72
C SER A 355 38.05 -16.53 -1.40
N THR A 356 37.23 -17.16 -0.55
CA THR A 356 36.10 -16.51 0.09
C THR A 356 36.63 -15.32 0.86
N SER A 357 36.57 -14.13 0.26
CA SER A 357 36.82 -12.87 0.94
C SER A 357 35.78 -12.77 2.05
N ALA A 358 36.19 -13.05 3.28
CA ALA A 358 35.31 -12.93 4.45
C ALA A 358 34.69 -11.54 4.44
N LEU A 359 33.36 -11.48 4.48
CA LEU A 359 32.63 -10.22 4.59
C LEU A 359 33.10 -9.48 5.85
N PRO A 360 33.18 -8.14 5.83
CA PRO A 360 33.51 -7.38 7.03
C PRO A 360 32.50 -7.70 8.13
N PRO A 361 32.90 -7.73 9.42
CA PRO A 361 31.97 -7.99 10.53
C PRO A 361 30.73 -7.08 10.47
N LEU A 362 29.58 -7.59 10.90
CA LEU A 362 28.37 -6.77 11.04
C LEU A 362 28.59 -5.73 12.15
N GLU A 363 28.29 -4.47 11.88
CA GLU A 363 28.37 -3.41 12.88
C GLU A 363 27.26 -3.58 13.92
N GLY A 364 27.58 -3.40 15.20
CA GLY A 364 26.62 -3.44 16.31
C GLY A 364 27.07 -4.28 17.50
N THR A 365 26.17 -4.45 18.46
CA THR A 365 26.28 -5.32 19.64
C THR A 365 25.37 -6.53 19.49
N ASN A 366 25.57 -7.54 20.36
CA ASN A 366 24.74 -8.76 20.41
C ASN A 366 24.66 -9.51 19.07
N VAL A 367 25.80 -9.61 18.37
CA VAL A 367 25.83 -10.25 17.07
C VAL A 367 25.48 -11.75 17.21
N VAL A 368 24.38 -12.15 16.60
CA VAL A 368 23.96 -13.55 16.47
C VAL A 368 24.24 -13.96 15.04
N SER A 369 24.92 -15.09 14.85
CA SER A 369 25.17 -15.68 13.54
C SER A 369 24.46 -17.03 13.43
N LEU A 370 23.73 -17.20 12.35
CA LEU A 370 23.09 -18.44 11.93
C LEU A 370 23.78 -18.88 10.63
N SER A 371 24.00 -20.18 10.49
CA SER A 371 24.62 -20.78 9.31
C SER A 371 23.73 -21.88 8.76
N ASP A 372 23.60 -21.92 7.44
CA ASP A 372 22.94 -22.99 6.70
C ASP A 372 23.94 -23.81 5.89
N PRO A 373 23.75 -25.13 5.76
CA PRO A 373 24.48 -25.94 4.80
C PRO A 373 24.19 -25.53 3.35
N GLN A 374 25.18 -24.98 2.64
CA GLN A 374 24.99 -24.63 1.22
C GLN A 374 24.48 -25.81 0.37
N GLY A 375 23.40 -25.58 -0.39
CA GLY A 375 22.82 -26.50 -1.36
C GLY A 375 21.72 -27.43 -0.82
N ASP A 376 21.12 -27.09 0.32
CA ASP A 376 19.92 -27.74 0.86
C ASP A 376 18.62 -27.08 0.38
N ALA A 377 18.69 -25.90 -0.24
CA ALA A 377 17.57 -25.33 -0.97
C ALA A 377 17.03 -26.27 -2.06
N SER A 378 15.72 -26.18 -2.30
CA SER A 378 15.05 -26.87 -3.41
C SER A 378 15.72 -26.53 -4.75
N PRO A 379 15.82 -27.46 -5.71
CA PRO A 379 16.54 -27.23 -6.96
C PRO A 379 16.09 -25.97 -7.70
N GLY A 380 17.02 -25.05 -7.94
CA GLY A 380 16.75 -23.77 -8.61
C GLY A 380 16.24 -22.65 -7.69
N GLY A 381 16.06 -22.93 -6.39
CA GLY A 381 15.75 -21.96 -5.36
C GLY A 381 16.95 -21.10 -4.94
N LEU A 382 16.65 -20.00 -4.27
CA LEU A 382 17.67 -19.15 -3.64
C LEU A 382 18.07 -19.75 -2.29
N ASP A 383 19.28 -20.29 -2.24
CA ASP A 383 19.90 -20.91 -1.06
C ASP A 383 20.45 -19.85 -0.10
N ILE A 384 19.95 -19.81 1.13
CA ILE A 384 20.45 -19.01 2.24
C ILE A 384 21.69 -19.74 2.77
N VAL A 385 22.81 -19.02 2.91
CA VAL A 385 24.06 -19.61 3.42
C VAL A 385 24.30 -19.18 4.86
N SER A 386 23.96 -17.93 5.19
CA SER A 386 24.07 -17.44 6.55
C SER A 386 23.16 -16.24 6.79
N ALA A 387 22.84 -16.00 8.06
CA ALA A 387 22.21 -14.78 8.52
C ALA A 387 22.92 -14.26 9.77
N GLN A 388 23.10 -12.95 9.85
CA GLN A 388 23.63 -12.26 11.01
C GLN A 388 22.64 -11.19 11.46
N LEU A 389 22.45 -11.08 12.76
CA LEU A 389 21.63 -10.05 13.38
C LEU A 389 22.47 -9.31 14.42
N ALA A 390 22.35 -7.98 14.49
CA ALA A 390 23.00 -7.16 15.49
C ALA A 390 22.14 -5.95 15.87
N THR A 391 22.27 -5.46 17.10
CA THR A 391 21.68 -4.18 17.50
C THR A 391 22.69 -3.05 17.31
N ALA A 392 22.24 -1.95 16.70
CA ALA A 392 23.04 -0.74 16.54
C ALA A 392 22.22 0.45 17.06
N GLY A 393 22.27 0.69 18.37
CA GLY A 393 21.41 1.66 19.05
C GLY A 393 19.94 1.24 19.00
N ASP A 394 19.09 2.10 18.41
CA ASP A 394 17.64 1.89 18.25
C ASP A 394 17.28 1.00 17.06
N LYS A 395 18.27 0.45 16.35
CA LYS A 395 18.09 -0.34 15.12
C LYS A 395 18.46 -1.80 15.33
N LEU A 396 17.73 -2.68 14.65
CA LEU A 396 18.12 -4.05 14.37
C LEU A 396 18.67 -4.08 12.95
N VAL A 397 19.92 -4.52 12.81
CA VAL A 397 20.60 -4.71 11.53
C VAL A 397 20.64 -6.20 11.25
N ILE A 398 20.18 -6.59 10.07
CA ILE A 398 20.08 -7.98 9.65
C ILE A 398 20.80 -8.12 8.33
N ARG A 399 21.72 -9.07 8.25
CA ARG A 399 22.45 -9.40 7.03
C ARG A 399 22.13 -10.83 6.64
N VAL A 400 21.67 -11.03 5.41
CA VAL A 400 21.42 -12.35 4.83
C VAL A 400 22.39 -12.55 3.68
N GLU A 401 23.13 -13.65 3.71
CA GLU A 401 24.00 -14.10 2.63
C GLU A 401 23.37 -15.30 1.95
N CYS A 402 23.30 -15.26 0.63
CA CYS A 402 22.78 -16.34 -0.20
C CYS A 402 23.88 -16.95 -1.07
N ALA A 403 23.66 -18.12 -1.65
CA ALA A 403 24.59 -18.74 -2.59
C ALA A 403 24.64 -18.00 -3.94
N ALA A 404 23.61 -17.19 -4.25
CA ALA A 404 23.49 -16.37 -5.44
C ALA A 404 23.04 -14.94 -5.10
N ALA A 405 23.01 -14.05 -6.10
CA ALA A 405 22.53 -12.69 -5.91
C ALA A 405 21.06 -12.70 -5.43
N PRO A 406 20.73 -12.03 -4.30
CA PRO A 406 19.41 -12.14 -3.70
C PRO A 406 18.35 -11.40 -4.54
N VAL A 407 17.18 -12.02 -4.68
CA VAL A 407 15.97 -11.36 -5.18
C VAL A 407 15.18 -10.88 -3.97
N LEU A 408 15.08 -9.57 -3.75
CA LEU A 408 14.53 -9.01 -2.50
C LEU A 408 13.13 -9.51 -2.16
N ASN A 409 12.24 -9.60 -3.16
CA ASN A 409 10.86 -10.09 -2.96
C ASN A 409 10.78 -11.61 -2.76
N GLY A 410 11.89 -12.33 -2.93
CA GLY A 410 12.00 -13.76 -2.66
C GLY A 410 12.64 -14.06 -1.30
N ILE A 411 12.88 -13.06 -0.45
CA ILE A 411 13.40 -13.24 0.92
C ILE A 411 12.36 -12.76 1.91
N HIS A 412 11.98 -13.65 2.82
CA HIS A 412 11.10 -13.38 3.95
C HIS A 412 11.87 -13.47 5.27
N ILE A 413 11.71 -12.48 6.14
CA ILE A 413 12.28 -12.48 7.49
C ILE A 413 11.13 -12.34 8.49
N PHE A 414 10.93 -13.36 9.31
CA PHE A 414 9.81 -13.45 10.24
C PHE A 414 10.27 -13.16 11.67
N PHE A 415 9.48 -12.38 12.41
CA PHE A 415 9.75 -12.04 13.80
C PHE A 415 8.59 -12.45 14.68
N ASN A 416 8.85 -13.34 15.64
CA ASN A 416 8.01 -13.55 16.80
C ASN A 416 8.47 -12.58 17.89
N SER A 417 7.76 -11.46 17.98
CA SER A 417 8.17 -10.32 18.79
C SER A 417 7.73 -10.45 20.23
N ASP A 418 6.62 -11.13 20.51
CA ASP A 418 6.09 -11.34 21.86
C ASP A 418 6.63 -12.62 22.53
N GLY A 419 7.28 -13.49 21.76
CA GLY A 419 7.84 -14.77 22.19
C GLY A 419 6.78 -15.87 22.36
N ASP A 420 5.52 -15.59 22.03
CA ASP A 420 4.40 -16.53 22.16
C ASP A 420 4.26 -17.33 20.86
N ALA A 421 4.37 -18.65 20.96
CA ALA A 421 4.21 -19.53 19.81
C ALA A 421 2.71 -19.73 19.45
N ALA A 422 1.81 -19.35 20.36
CA ALA A 422 0.37 -19.47 20.20
C ALA A 422 -0.25 -18.24 19.53
N THR A 423 0.52 -17.19 19.23
CA THR A 423 0.06 -16.02 18.47
C THR A 423 0.57 -16.06 17.02
N GLY A 424 0.26 -15.05 16.22
CA GLY A 424 0.94 -14.79 14.94
C GLY A 424 0.78 -15.86 13.86
N TYR A 425 1.63 -15.74 12.83
CA TYR A 425 1.75 -16.67 11.72
C TYR A 425 2.60 -17.90 12.09
N GLY A 426 2.27 -19.06 11.54
CA GLY A 426 3.13 -20.23 11.53
C GLY A 426 3.18 -20.95 10.17
N ASP A 427 4.34 -21.49 9.84
CA ASP A 427 4.59 -22.28 8.63
C ASP A 427 4.44 -23.80 8.86
N GLY A 428 4.03 -24.19 10.07
CA GLY A 428 3.89 -25.58 10.52
C GLY A 428 5.08 -26.09 11.33
N THR A 429 6.30 -25.63 11.03
CA THR A 429 7.52 -25.92 11.81
C THR A 429 7.80 -24.82 12.83
N ARG A 430 7.52 -23.57 12.45
CA ARG A 430 7.75 -22.35 13.21
C ARG A 430 6.42 -21.63 13.38
N SER A 431 6.24 -20.94 14.50
CA SER A 431 5.00 -20.24 14.80
C SER A 431 5.25 -18.98 15.64
N GLY A 432 4.23 -18.12 15.70
CA GLY A 432 4.29 -16.88 16.46
C GLY A 432 4.79 -15.67 15.70
N ALA A 433 4.91 -15.69 14.37
CA ALA A 433 5.38 -14.48 13.67
C ALA A 433 4.34 -13.37 13.70
N ASP A 434 4.67 -12.30 14.43
CA ASP A 434 3.89 -11.07 14.48
C ASP A 434 4.20 -10.15 13.30
N PHE A 435 5.43 -10.22 12.80
CA PHE A 435 5.94 -9.36 11.74
C PHE A 435 6.68 -10.16 10.69
N MET A 436 6.69 -9.63 9.47
CA MET A 436 7.46 -10.15 8.34
C MET A 436 8.09 -9.00 7.58
N ILE A 437 9.34 -9.15 7.14
CA ILE A 437 9.91 -8.33 6.06
C ILE A 437 9.83 -9.14 4.78
N GLU A 438 9.34 -8.51 3.71
CA GLU A 438 9.38 -9.02 2.34
C GLU A 438 9.80 -7.86 1.42
N GLY A 439 10.83 -8.08 0.60
CA GLY A 439 11.32 -7.04 -0.29
C GLY A 439 11.86 -5.83 0.47
N ASN A 440 11.21 -4.68 0.29
CA ASN A 440 11.49 -3.43 1.00
C ASN A 440 10.36 -3.08 2.00
N THR A 441 9.45 -3.99 2.33
CA THR A 441 8.25 -3.67 3.11
C THR A 441 8.24 -4.44 4.41
N LEU A 442 7.88 -3.77 5.51
CA LEU A 442 7.56 -4.41 6.78
C LEU A 442 6.05 -4.67 6.84
N TYR A 443 5.68 -5.86 7.28
CA TYR A 443 4.31 -6.30 7.45
C TYR A 443 4.04 -6.69 8.90
N LYS A 444 2.77 -6.59 9.30
CA LYS A 444 2.24 -7.12 10.56
C LYS A 444 1.19 -8.17 10.26
N HIS A 445 1.21 -9.28 10.99
CA HIS A 445 0.22 -10.33 10.82
C HIS A 445 -1.19 -9.85 11.23
N GLN A 446 -2.19 -10.12 10.39
CA GLN A 446 -3.57 -9.64 10.57
C GLN A 446 -4.35 -10.44 11.62
N THR A 447 -3.99 -11.70 11.83
CA THR A 447 -4.75 -12.59 12.70
C THR A 447 -4.01 -12.85 14.00
N SER A 448 -4.77 -13.13 15.07
CA SER A 448 -4.18 -13.42 16.37
C SER A 448 -3.43 -14.75 16.39
N VAL A 449 -3.77 -15.73 15.54
CA VAL A 449 -3.12 -17.07 15.46
C VAL A 449 -3.40 -17.73 14.10
N GLY A 450 -2.43 -18.46 13.55
CA GLY A 450 -2.68 -19.55 12.59
C GLY A 450 -1.64 -19.67 11.47
N THR A 451 -1.95 -20.50 10.47
CA THR A 451 -1.13 -20.68 9.25
C THR A 451 -1.66 -19.84 8.08
N ALA A 452 -2.65 -18.98 8.33
CA ALA A 452 -3.25 -18.15 7.30
C ALA A 452 -2.26 -17.07 6.88
N TRP A 453 -2.05 -16.93 5.57
CA TRP A 453 -1.24 -15.85 5.03
C TRP A 453 -2.09 -14.58 4.99
N GLY A 454 -1.94 -13.71 5.99
CA GLY A 454 -2.68 -12.46 6.12
C GLY A 454 -1.83 -11.38 6.76
N TRP A 455 -1.43 -10.37 5.98
CA TRP A 455 -0.40 -9.41 6.35
C TRP A 455 -0.83 -7.97 6.02
N ASP A 456 -0.79 -7.10 7.02
CA ASP A 456 -0.97 -5.66 6.85
C ASP A 456 0.38 -5.00 6.61
N ALA A 457 0.53 -4.34 5.46
CA ALA A 457 1.73 -3.56 5.17
C ALA A 457 1.84 -2.38 6.14
N LEU A 458 2.94 -2.31 6.88
CA LEU A 458 3.31 -1.19 7.75
C LEU A 458 4.15 -0.12 7.02
N GLY A 459 4.38 -0.29 5.72
CA GLY A 459 5.15 0.61 4.87
C GLY A 459 6.61 0.19 4.68
N ALA A 460 7.27 0.90 3.76
CA ALA A 460 8.64 0.60 3.33
C ALA A 460 9.67 0.69 4.48
N LEU A 461 10.81 0.02 4.30
CA LEU A 461 11.97 0.16 5.16
C LEU A 461 12.74 1.43 4.79
N SER A 462 13.24 2.12 5.82
CA SER A 462 14.07 3.31 5.68
C SER A 462 15.25 3.20 6.65
N PRO A 463 16.50 3.06 6.17
CA PRO A 463 16.86 3.03 4.74
C PRO A 463 16.36 1.75 4.03
N ALA A 464 16.27 1.81 2.70
CA ALA A 464 15.97 0.64 1.88
C ALA A 464 17.08 -0.43 2.00
N PRO A 465 16.76 -1.73 1.83
CA PRO A 465 17.73 -2.81 1.87
C PRO A 465 18.91 -2.58 0.91
N GLN A 466 20.11 -2.88 1.39
CA GLN A 466 21.34 -2.69 0.62
C GLN A 466 21.80 -4.05 0.09
N VAL A 467 21.86 -4.21 -1.23
CA VAL A 467 22.35 -5.42 -1.89
C VAL A 467 23.80 -5.22 -2.33
N LYS A 468 24.69 -6.14 -1.94
CA LYS A 468 26.11 -6.13 -2.33
C LYS A 468 26.56 -7.56 -2.63
N GLY A 469 26.68 -7.89 -3.92
CA GLY A 469 26.97 -9.26 -4.34
C GLY A 469 25.84 -10.20 -3.93
N ASN A 470 26.17 -11.26 -3.20
CA ASN A 470 25.20 -12.24 -2.72
C ASN A 470 24.64 -11.91 -1.32
N THR A 471 24.88 -10.70 -0.84
CA THR A 471 24.47 -10.28 0.49
C THR A 471 23.43 -9.18 0.40
N VAL A 472 22.38 -9.28 1.21
CA VAL A 472 21.43 -8.20 1.47
C VAL A 472 21.52 -7.78 2.94
N THR A 473 21.48 -6.48 3.20
CA THR A 473 21.42 -5.91 4.56
C THR A 473 20.15 -5.11 4.74
N TYR A 474 19.37 -5.48 5.77
CA TYR A 474 18.17 -4.79 6.24
C TYR A 474 18.49 -4.02 7.51
N THR A 475 17.89 -2.85 7.65
CA THR A 475 17.98 -2.04 8.87
C THR A 475 16.58 -1.61 9.26
N ILE A 476 16.13 -1.99 10.47
CA ILE A 476 14.79 -1.65 10.95
C ILE A 476 14.87 -0.98 12.33
N PRO A 477 14.07 0.09 12.59
CA PRO A 477 13.90 0.59 13.94
C PRO A 477 13.26 -0.49 14.81
N ARG A 478 13.86 -0.79 15.95
CA ARG A 478 13.41 -1.84 16.87
C ARG A 478 11.98 -1.60 17.39
N SER A 479 11.60 -0.33 17.52
CA SER A 479 10.25 0.09 17.91
C SER A 479 9.17 -0.36 16.91
N ARG A 480 9.50 -0.53 15.62
CA ARG A 480 8.54 -1.00 14.60
C ARG A 480 8.11 -2.45 14.79
N ILE A 481 8.93 -3.26 15.46
CA ILE A 481 8.66 -4.67 15.76
C ILE A 481 8.51 -4.95 17.26
N GLY A 482 8.30 -3.92 18.09
CA GLY A 482 8.10 -4.09 19.53
C GLY A 482 9.31 -4.69 20.29
N LEU A 483 10.53 -4.52 19.76
CA LEU A 483 11.77 -5.00 20.36
C LEU A 483 12.34 -3.95 21.34
N ALA A 484 11.85 -3.95 22.58
CA ALA A 484 12.35 -3.11 23.67
C ALA A 484 13.63 -3.69 24.30
N GLU A 485 14.43 -2.85 24.97
CA GLU A 485 15.74 -3.24 25.54
C GLU A 485 15.65 -4.44 26.49
N GLY A 486 16.52 -5.43 26.29
CA GLY A 486 16.58 -6.70 27.02
C GLY A 486 15.49 -7.72 26.63
N LYS A 487 14.66 -7.44 25.61
CA LYS A 487 13.60 -8.37 25.17
C LYS A 487 14.19 -9.35 24.16
N LYS A 488 13.88 -10.63 24.32
CA LYS A 488 14.22 -11.67 23.34
C LYS A 488 13.12 -11.77 22.30
N ILE A 489 13.51 -12.05 21.06
CA ILE A 489 12.58 -12.38 19.97
C ILE A 489 13.00 -13.69 19.33
N LYS A 490 12.07 -14.37 18.65
CA LYS A 490 12.45 -15.44 17.72
C LYS A 490 12.44 -14.92 16.29
N VAL A 491 13.41 -15.36 15.51
CA VAL A 491 13.57 -15.00 14.11
C VAL A 491 13.80 -16.24 13.26
N TRP A 492 13.24 -16.23 12.06
CA TRP A 492 13.63 -17.16 11.01
C TRP A 492 13.52 -16.50 9.64
N PHE A 493 14.15 -17.14 8.69
CA PHE A 493 14.29 -16.69 7.32
C PHE A 493 13.69 -17.74 6.42
N ALA A 494 13.10 -17.30 5.31
CA ALA A 494 12.69 -18.19 4.25
C ALA A 494 12.99 -17.52 2.92
N THR A 495 13.32 -18.31 1.90
CA THR A 495 13.28 -17.85 0.51
C THR A 495 12.14 -18.50 -0.23
N THR A 496 11.66 -17.84 -1.29
CA THR A 496 10.60 -18.34 -2.14
C THR A 496 11.00 -18.38 -3.62
N ASP A 497 10.41 -19.31 -4.36
CA ASP A 497 10.47 -19.29 -5.82
C ASP A 497 9.47 -18.30 -6.44
N ALA A 498 9.46 -18.20 -7.78
CA ALA A 498 8.51 -17.35 -8.50
C ALA A 498 7.03 -17.74 -8.29
N SER A 499 6.78 -18.96 -7.82
CA SER A 499 5.47 -19.50 -7.49
C SER A 499 5.14 -19.42 -6.00
N TRP A 500 5.96 -18.71 -5.21
CA TRP A 500 5.78 -18.46 -3.78
C TRP A 500 5.86 -19.70 -2.90
N ASN A 501 6.43 -20.78 -3.42
CA ASN A 501 6.77 -21.93 -2.60
C ASN A 501 8.03 -21.60 -1.81
N THR A 502 8.03 -21.90 -0.52
CA THR A 502 9.25 -21.88 0.28
C THR A 502 10.26 -22.86 -0.33
N VAL A 503 11.42 -22.35 -0.73
CA VAL A 503 12.50 -23.18 -1.30
C VAL A 503 13.60 -23.47 -0.31
N ASP A 504 13.78 -22.60 0.68
CA ASP A 504 14.79 -22.73 1.71
C ASP A 504 14.39 -21.97 2.99
N THR A 505 14.96 -22.37 4.14
CA THR A 505 14.68 -21.77 5.44
C THR A 505 15.86 -21.83 6.40
N LEU A 506 16.20 -20.69 7.01
CA LEU A 506 17.23 -20.60 8.05
C LEU A 506 16.61 -20.18 9.39
N PRO A 507 16.83 -20.92 10.49
CA PRO A 507 17.32 -22.30 10.53
C PRO A 507 16.27 -23.28 10.00
N ASP A 508 16.72 -24.44 9.49
CA ASP A 508 15.87 -25.57 9.07
C ASP A 508 14.85 -26.04 10.13
N GLY A 509 15.19 -25.87 11.40
CA GLY A 509 14.35 -26.28 12.53
C GLY A 509 13.53 -25.13 13.13
N GLU A 510 13.48 -25.10 14.46
CA GLU A 510 12.78 -24.06 15.19
C GLU A 510 13.43 -22.67 14.99
N ALA A 511 12.60 -21.63 15.02
CA ALA A 511 13.06 -20.25 14.92
C ALA A 511 14.16 -19.93 15.96
N ALA A 512 15.23 -19.26 15.50
CA ALA A 512 16.35 -18.91 16.34
C ALA A 512 15.96 -17.84 17.36
N THR A 513 16.39 -17.99 18.61
CA THR A 513 16.21 -16.94 19.62
C THR A 513 17.32 -15.91 19.47
N TYR A 514 16.94 -14.66 19.21
CA TYR A 514 17.85 -13.52 19.23
C TYR A 514 17.88 -12.93 20.65
N PRO A 515 18.97 -13.10 21.42
CA PRO A 515 19.17 -12.37 22.65
C PRO A 515 19.40 -10.89 22.35
N GLU A 516 18.79 -10.05 23.17
CA GLU A 516 19.23 -8.68 23.32
C GLU A 516 19.98 -8.46 24.62
#